data_AF-A0A1F8R8L0-F1
#
_entry.id   AF-A0A1F8R8L0-F1
#
_cell.length_a   1.000
_cell.length_b   1.000
_cell.length_c   1.000
_cell.angle_alpha   90.00
_cell.angle_beta   90.00
_cell.angle_gamma   90.00
#
_symmetry.space_group_name_H-M   'P 1'
#
loop_
_entity.id
_entity.type
_entity.pdbx_description
1 polymer ?
#
loop_
_entity_poly.entity_id
_entity_poly.type
_entity_poly.pdbx_seq_one_letter_code
_entity_poly.pdbx_strand_id
1 'polypeptide(L)'
;MEIFQTAVVGRIIFSLGIINIVSALLIFMSCRCIPGARLLGRLRKYAWHQSLFKVHCYIWRVFWPSVIVHGFLAVLYFGVPG
;
A
#
# COMPACT_ATOMS: atom_id res chain seq x y z
N MET A 1 19.26 17.39 -18.80
CA MET A 1 17.95 17.34 -18.10
C MET A 1 17.44 15.91 -17.85
N GLU A 2 17.96 14.89 -18.53
CA GLU A 2 17.51 13.49 -18.34
C GLU A 2 17.99 12.81 -17.05
N ILE A 3 19.18 13.16 -16.54
CA ILE A 3 19.73 12.58 -15.28
C ILE A 3 18.91 13.02 -14.05
N PHE A 4 18.40 14.26 -14.06
CA PHE A 4 17.54 14.75 -12.98
C PHE A 4 16.16 14.08 -13.01
N GLN A 5 15.61 13.77 -14.19
CA GLN A 5 14.32 13.09 -14.30
C GLN A 5 14.38 11.64 -13.81
N THR A 6 15.44 10.91 -14.16
CA THR A 6 15.65 9.53 -13.67
C THR A 6 15.82 9.48 -12.15
N ALA A 7 16.56 10.40 -11.55
CA ALA A 7 16.72 10.47 -10.10
C ALA A 7 15.43 10.84 -9.36
N VAL A 8 14.62 11.77 -9.91
CA VAL A 8 13.34 12.18 -9.32
C VAL A 8 12.30 11.06 -9.45
N VAL A 9 12.20 10.41 -10.60
CA VAL A 9 11.26 9.30 -10.82
C VAL A 9 11.60 8.12 -9.91
N GLY A 10 12.88 7.79 -9.73
CA GLY A 10 13.31 6.75 -8.78
C GLY A 10 12.86 7.04 -7.34
N ARG A 11 12.96 8.30 -6.88
CA ARG A 11 12.47 8.71 -5.54
C ARG A 11 10.96 8.63 -5.42
N ILE A 12 10.23 8.97 -6.48
CA ILE A 12 8.76 8.87 -6.52
C ILE A 12 8.34 7.40 -6.43
N ILE A 13 8.95 6.52 -7.24
CA ILE A 13 8.68 5.08 -7.21
C ILE A 13 8.99 4.51 -5.82
N PHE A 14 10.13 4.86 -5.22
CA PHE A 14 10.48 4.41 -3.88
C PHE A 14 9.47 4.88 -2.81
N SER A 15 9.08 6.15 -2.86
CA SER A 15 8.11 6.72 -1.92
C SER A 15 6.72 6.09 -2.07
N LEU A 16 6.27 5.87 -3.31
CA LEU A 16 5.03 5.13 -3.61
C LEU A 16 5.10 3.69 -3.11
N GLY A 17 6.27 3.05 -3.20
CA GLY A 17 6.51 1.72 -2.65
C GLY A 17 6.32 1.68 -1.13
N ILE A 18 6.88 2.65 -0.40
CA ILE A 18 6.68 2.78 1.06
C ILE A 18 5.19 2.97 1.38
N ILE A 19 4.50 3.87 0.67
CA ILE A 19 3.06 4.11 0.86
C ILE A 19 2.27 2.83 0.63
N ASN A 20 2.63 2.04 -0.38
CA ASN A 20 1.99 0.76 -0.65
C ASN A 20 2.25 -0.25 0.48
N ILE A 21 3.48 -0.37 1.00
CA ILE A 21 3.77 -1.28 2.12
C ILE A 21 2.99 -0.89 3.37
N VAL A 22 2.99 0.39 3.74
CA VAL A 22 2.26 0.90 4.92
C VAL A 22 0.75 0.68 4.73
N SER A 23 0.23 0.99 3.55
CA SER A 23 -1.19 0.81 3.25
C SER A 23 -1.59 -0.67 3.22
N ALA A 24 -0.75 -1.55 2.68
CA ALA A 24 -0.95 -3.00 2.69
C ALA A 24 -0.95 -3.55 4.11
N LEU A 25 -0.04 -3.08 4.98
CA LEU A 25 -0.01 -3.46 6.39
C LEU A 25 -1.28 -3.01 7.13
N LEU A 26 -1.70 -1.76 6.91
CA LEU A 26 -2.94 -1.23 7.50
C LEU A 26 -4.16 -2.01 7.00
N ILE A 27 -4.23 -2.34 5.70
CA ILE A 27 -5.26 -3.19 5.10
C ILE A 27 -5.23 -4.57 5.75
N PHE A 28 -4.05 -5.20 5.89
CA PHE A 28 -3.90 -6.52 6.50
C PHE A 28 -4.39 -6.53 7.95
N MET A 29 -4.07 -5.50 8.74
CA MET A 29 -4.49 -5.38 10.13
C MET A 29 -5.99 -5.11 10.30
N SER A 30 -6.62 -4.48 9.31
CA SER A 30 -8.05 -4.13 9.31
C SER A 30 -8.93 -5.11 8.53
N CYS A 31 -8.37 -5.96 7.67
CA CYS A 31 -9.11 -6.95 6.89
C CYS A 31 -9.63 -8.07 7.79
N ARG A 32 -10.97 -8.21 7.88
CA ARG A 32 -11.62 -9.36 8.52
C ARG A 32 -11.55 -10.65 7.68
N CYS A 33 -11.22 -10.53 6.39
CA CYS A 33 -11.35 -11.60 5.40
C CYS A 33 -10.10 -12.47 5.24
N ILE A 34 -8.95 -12.04 5.78
CA ILE A 34 -7.72 -12.82 5.68
C ILE A 34 -7.72 -13.89 6.78
N PRO A 35 -7.59 -15.19 6.46
CA PRO A 35 -7.60 -16.26 7.46
C PRO A 35 -6.50 -16.14 8.53
N GLY A 36 -5.37 -15.49 8.21
CA GLY A 36 -4.32 -15.11 9.18
C GLY A 36 -4.72 -14.01 10.17
N ALA A 37 -5.74 -13.20 9.86
CA ALA A 37 -6.26 -12.17 10.76
C ALA A 37 -7.13 -12.74 11.89
N ARG A 38 -7.37 -14.07 11.96
CA ARG A 38 -8.03 -14.70 13.13
C ARG A 38 -7.31 -14.39 14.44
N LEU A 39 -5.98 -14.26 14.42
CA LEU A 39 -5.19 -13.86 15.60
C LEU A 39 -5.54 -12.42 16.03
N LEU A 40 -5.73 -11.53 15.05
CA LEU A 40 -6.17 -10.14 15.24
C LEU A 40 -7.68 -10.04 15.57
N GLY A 41 -8.45 -11.11 15.39
CA GLY A 41 -9.87 -11.18 15.74
C GLY A 41 -10.16 -10.92 17.23
N ARG A 42 -9.18 -11.14 18.13
CA ARG A 42 -9.29 -10.76 19.54
C ARG A 42 -9.20 -9.25 19.76
N LEU A 43 -8.49 -8.53 18.87
CA LEU A 43 -8.32 -7.07 18.94
C LEU A 43 -9.56 -6.30 18.49
N ARG A 44 -10.53 -7.00 17.88
CA ARG A 44 -11.82 -6.46 17.44
C ARG A 44 -12.67 -5.89 18.59
N LYS A 45 -12.35 -6.24 19.83
CA LYS A 45 -12.98 -5.73 21.05
C LYS A 45 -12.57 -4.29 21.39
N TYR A 46 -11.45 -3.81 20.83
CA TYR A 46 -10.97 -2.47 21.11
C TYR A 46 -11.52 -1.45 20.10
N ALA A 47 -11.94 -0.29 20.60
CA ALA A 47 -12.51 0.80 19.79
C ALA A 47 -11.55 1.29 18.68
N TRP A 48 -10.23 1.22 18.91
CA TRP A 48 -9.23 1.59 17.90
C TRP A 48 -9.30 0.70 16.66
N HIS A 49 -9.57 -0.60 16.83
CA HIS A 49 -9.67 -1.55 15.72
C HIS A 49 -10.93 -1.29 14.87
N GLN A 50 -12.03 -0.90 15.53
CA GLN A 50 -13.26 -0.49 14.85
C GLN A 50 -13.09 0.81 14.05
N SER A 51 -12.34 1.78 14.59
CA SER A 51 -12.00 3.01 13.88
C SER A 51 -11.11 2.75 12.66
N LEU A 52 -10.11 1.88 12.76
CA LEU A 52 -9.30 1.47 11.60
C LEU A 52 -10.13 0.77 10.54
N PHE A 53 -11.13 -0.03 10.93
CA PHE A 53 -12.05 -0.66 9.98
C PHE A 53 -12.91 0.35 9.21
N LYS A 54 -13.31 1.48 9.83
CA LYS A 54 -14.05 2.53 9.10
C LYS A 54 -13.19 3.18 8.01
N VAL A 55 -11.89 3.33 8.26
CA VAL A 55 -10.93 3.91 7.31
C VAL A 55 -10.43 2.87 6.30
N HIS A 56 -10.65 1.57 6.55
CA HIS A 56 -10.25 0.47 5.66
C HIS A 56 -10.66 0.67 4.20
N CYS A 57 -11.93 0.98 3.97
CA CYS A 57 -12.46 1.15 2.61
C CYS A 57 -11.83 2.38 1.92
N TYR A 58 -11.51 3.42 2.70
CA TYR A 58 -10.78 4.59 2.20
C TYR A 58 -9.32 4.25 1.85
N ILE A 59 -8.64 3.46 2.69
CA ILE A 59 -7.27 2.99 2.42
C ILE A 59 -7.24 2.12 1.15
N TRP A 60 -8.22 1.23 0.93
CA TRP A 60 -8.33 0.47 -0.32
C TRP A 60 -8.44 1.36 -1.55
N ARG A 61 -9.21 2.44 -1.44
CA ARG A 61 -9.43 3.39 -2.52
C ARG A 61 -8.17 4.21 -2.86
N VAL A 62 -7.25 4.40 -1.92
CA VAL A 62 -5.94 5.05 -2.13
C VAL A 62 -4.87 4.03 -2.56
N PHE A 63 -4.91 2.84 -1.97
CA PHE A 63 -3.94 1.77 -2.20
C PHE A 63 -3.95 1.27 -3.64
N TRP A 64 -5.13 1.02 -4.23
CA TRP A 64 -5.21 0.53 -5.61
C TRP A 64 -4.61 1.50 -6.65
N PRO A 65 -5.02 2.78 -6.69
CA PRO A 65 -4.39 3.76 -7.56
C PRO A 65 -2.88 3.85 -7.32
N SER A 66 -2.44 3.84 -6.06
CA SER A 66 -1.03 3.92 -5.70
C SER A 66 -0.23 2.69 -6.19
N VAL A 67 -0.76 1.48 -6.06
CA VAL A 67 -0.15 0.25 -6.57
C VAL A 67 -0.09 0.24 -8.09
N ILE A 68 -1.15 0.67 -8.78
CA ILE A 68 -1.19 0.74 -10.24
C ILE A 68 -0.15 1.75 -10.74
N VAL A 69 -0.13 2.97 -10.17
CA VAL A 69 0.82 4.01 -10.57
C VAL A 69 2.25 3.58 -10.27
N HIS A 70 2.49 3.01 -9.08
CA HIS A 70 3.81 2.49 -8.71
C HIS A 70 4.28 1.39 -9.66
N GLY A 71 3.44 0.38 -9.92
CA GLY A 71 3.77 -0.73 -10.81
C GLY A 71 3.98 -0.27 -12.25
N PHE A 72 3.12 0.63 -12.75
CA PHE A 72 3.25 1.20 -14.09
C PHE A 72 4.54 1.99 -14.26
N LEU A 73 4.87 2.88 -13.30
CA LEU A 73 6.12 3.63 -13.31
C LEU A 73 7.35 2.72 -13.16
N ALA A 74 7.27 1.69 -12.31
CA ALA A 74 8.35 0.74 -12.12
C ALA A 74 8.63 -0.05 -13.41
N VAL A 75 7.60 -0.57 -14.08
CA VAL A 75 7.74 -1.30 -15.34
C VAL A 75 8.24 -0.39 -16.47
N LEU A 76 7.75 0.84 -16.57
CA LEU A 76 8.19 1.80 -17.60
C LEU A 76 9.67 2.18 -17.47
N TYR A 77 10.17 2.39 -16.25
CA TYR A 77 11.52 2.92 -16.02
C TYR A 77 12.56 1.87 -15.70
N PHE A 78 12.20 0.79 -15.01
CA PHE A 78 13.11 -0.29 -14.63
C PHE A 78 12.91 -1.57 -15.45
N GLY A 79 11.85 -1.64 -16.27
CA GLY A 79 11.51 -2.83 -17.05
C GLY A 79 10.93 -3.96 -16.17
N VAL A 80 10.74 -5.12 -16.80
CA VAL A 80 10.45 -6.37 -16.09
C VAL A 80 11.79 -7.11 -15.98
N PRO A 81 12.30 -7.41 -14.76
CA PRO A 81 13.45 -8.30 -14.64
C PRO A 81 13.05 -9.66 -15.23
N GLY A 82 13.66 -10.00 -16.36
CA GLY A 82 13.53 -11.29 -17.04
C GLY A 82 14.44 -12.35 -16.44
#